data_AF-A0A7S2CQL2-F1
#
_entry.id   AF-A0A7S2CQL2-F1
#
_cell.length_a   1.000
_cell.length_b   1.000
_cell.length_c   1.000
_cell.angle_alpha   90.00
_cell.angle_beta   90.00
_cell.angle_gamma   90.00
#
_symmetry.space_group_name_H-M   'P 1'
#
loop_
_entity.id
_entity.type
_entity.pdbx_description
1 polymer ?
#
loop_
_entity_poly.entity_id
_entity_poly.type
_entity_poly.pdbx_seq_one_letter_code
_entity_poly.pdbx_strand_id
1 'polypeptide(L)'
;AAASMRATAELLLVSIRRAQPDLSCFMCWLIRIQRKLQDESPPTSDEMPPLNMKAVAAFLLRSSKRGGMPLDPTTDLFSAAADSVAIYSPTVADEDELSALAPLPPTMHVPDALELLETKLDECFSPVAQHVSAGIQLHSCSSIDEGAADDAEGKVQIDLVQADDSKVEGKEEGKQAAPTHGPLTLLAAPRRDGPLVEAGVQLVLARANWGLEEGTLPLWEVCALGGCDSPLIQANFYKSDHLSLLHRVNGGTTLALRSFAELKFTPMPPESAGLGSATLLERLHTLMQQGLVNVQPLGEGKECASRSCTFRRTEAQQIALSHTRGMAAIASKGRRIVLLDLEETGDEDGDEEGDEDGDEGDDVVEGTEGAGDGNEDDDELDMPMEEDDGF
;
A
#
# COMPACT_ATOMS: atom_id res chain seq x y z
N ALA A 1 27.98 19.04 -3.59
CA ALA A 1 27.64 17.70 -3.08
C ALA A 1 27.96 16.60 -4.08
N ALA A 2 27.22 16.44 -5.19
CA ALA A 2 27.45 15.35 -6.16
C ALA A 2 28.88 15.28 -6.71
N ALA A 3 29.49 16.43 -7.06
CA ALA A 3 30.89 16.49 -7.51
C ALA A 3 31.89 16.04 -6.42
N SER A 4 31.64 16.38 -5.15
CA SER A 4 32.45 15.94 -4.01
C SER A 4 32.30 14.44 -3.75
N MET A 5 31.09 13.90 -3.81
CA MET A 5 30.84 12.46 -3.69
C MET A 5 31.54 11.68 -4.79
N ARG A 6 31.48 12.17 -6.05
CA ARG A 6 32.21 11.58 -7.17
C ARG A 6 33.72 11.61 -6.94
N ALA A 7 34.27 12.72 -6.48
CA ALA A 7 35.71 12.84 -6.20
C ALA A 7 36.16 11.92 -5.06
N THR A 8 35.37 11.81 -3.99
CA THR A 8 35.61 10.86 -2.90
C THR A 8 35.53 9.40 -3.39
N ALA A 9 34.60 9.06 -4.28
CA ALA A 9 34.49 7.73 -4.87
C ALA A 9 35.71 7.38 -5.76
N GLU A 10 36.17 8.33 -6.59
CA GLU A 10 37.39 8.16 -7.40
C GLU A 10 38.63 8.02 -6.51
N LEU A 11 38.72 8.80 -5.43
CA LEU A 11 39.80 8.68 -4.45
C LEU A 11 39.78 7.31 -3.76
N LEU A 12 38.60 6.79 -3.42
CA LEU A 12 38.45 5.45 -2.85
C LEU A 12 38.95 4.36 -3.83
N LEU A 13 38.59 4.45 -5.11
CA LEU A 13 39.05 3.52 -6.14
C LEU A 13 40.57 3.54 -6.28
N VAL A 14 41.18 4.73 -6.27
CA VAL A 14 42.64 4.89 -6.31
C VAL A 14 43.29 4.32 -5.05
N SER A 15 42.71 4.55 -3.87
CA SER A 15 43.19 4.03 -2.59
C SER A 15 43.17 2.50 -2.55
N ILE A 16 42.07 1.86 -2.99
CA ILE A 16 41.96 0.40 -3.09
C ILE A 16 43.03 -0.15 -4.04
N ARG A 17 43.15 0.43 -5.25
CA ARG A 17 44.12 -0.01 -6.26
C ARG A 17 45.57 0.14 -5.81
N ARG A 18 45.87 1.07 -4.90
CA ARG A 18 47.23 1.28 -4.35
C ARG A 18 47.53 0.43 -3.12
N ALA A 19 46.56 0.22 -2.24
CA ALA A 19 46.76 -0.53 -1.00
C ALA A 19 46.94 -2.04 -1.26
N GLN A 20 46.18 -2.61 -2.21
CA GLN A 20 46.16 -4.06 -2.46
C GLN A 20 47.51 -4.61 -2.98
N PRO A 21 48.20 -3.99 -3.96
CA PRO A 21 49.50 -4.48 -4.42
C PRO A 21 50.60 -4.34 -3.39
N ASP A 22 50.60 -3.25 -2.61
CA ASP A 22 51.60 -2.97 -1.57
C ASP A 22 51.50 -4.00 -0.43
N LEU A 23 50.28 -4.28 0.05
CA LEU A 23 50.04 -5.30 1.06
C LEU A 23 50.37 -6.71 0.53
N SER A 24 49.99 -7.02 -0.71
CA SER A 24 50.31 -8.30 -1.35
C SER A 24 51.83 -8.52 -1.45
N CYS A 25 52.59 -7.49 -1.85
CA CYS A 25 54.05 -7.56 -1.89
C CYS A 25 54.67 -7.78 -0.49
N PHE A 26 54.13 -7.14 0.53
CA PHE A 26 54.58 -7.32 1.92
C PHE A 26 54.26 -8.73 2.45
N MET A 27 53.06 -9.26 2.18
CA MET A 27 52.69 -10.63 2.56
C MET A 27 53.55 -11.67 1.83
N CYS A 28 53.80 -11.48 0.53
CA CYS A 28 54.72 -12.34 -0.23
C CYS A 28 56.13 -12.36 0.37
N TRP A 29 56.61 -11.21 0.85
CA TRP A 29 57.89 -11.10 1.55
C TRP A 29 57.89 -11.87 2.88
N LEU A 30 56.85 -11.69 3.70
CA LEU A 30 56.70 -12.38 4.98
C LEU A 30 56.67 -13.90 4.82
N ILE A 31 55.87 -14.42 3.88
CA ILE A 31 55.77 -15.86 3.61
C ILE A 31 57.13 -16.43 3.17
N ARG A 32 57.84 -15.72 2.28
CA ARG A 32 59.20 -16.13 1.85
C ARG A 32 60.21 -16.14 3.00
N ILE A 33 60.14 -15.19 3.92
CA ILE A 33 60.99 -15.17 5.12
C ILE A 33 60.62 -16.29 6.07
N GLN A 34 59.33 -16.50 6.32
CA GLN A 34 58.84 -17.54 7.22
C GLN A 34 59.26 -18.94 6.74
N ARG A 35 59.03 -19.26 5.46
CA ARG A 35 59.50 -20.53 4.87
C ARG A 35 61.01 -20.70 4.99
N LYS A 36 61.77 -19.62 4.75
CA LYS A 36 63.23 -19.62 4.92
C LYS A 36 63.64 -19.86 6.37
N LEU A 37 62.90 -19.36 7.35
CA LEU A 37 63.16 -19.59 8.78
C LEU A 37 62.77 -21.01 9.23
N GLN A 38 61.86 -21.66 8.50
CA GLN A 38 61.39 -23.02 8.74
C GLN A 38 62.14 -24.08 7.88
N ASP A 39 63.19 -23.67 7.16
CA ASP A 39 63.94 -24.51 6.21
C ASP A 39 63.07 -25.17 5.11
N GLU A 40 61.94 -24.55 4.76
CA GLU A 40 61.07 -24.99 3.67
C GLU A 40 61.55 -24.47 2.31
N SER A 41 61.20 -25.18 1.24
CA SER A 41 61.51 -24.74 -0.13
C SER A 41 60.87 -23.38 -0.43
N PRO A 42 61.59 -22.48 -1.14
CA PRO A 42 61.03 -21.20 -1.52
C PRO A 42 59.77 -21.40 -2.40
N PRO A 43 58.78 -20.51 -2.27
CA PRO A 43 57.56 -20.59 -3.06
C PRO A 43 57.90 -20.50 -4.55
N THR A 44 57.28 -21.38 -5.33
CA THR A 44 57.40 -21.38 -6.78
C THR A 44 56.74 -20.14 -7.40
N SER A 45 57.07 -19.81 -8.65
CA SER A 45 56.44 -18.69 -9.38
C SER A 45 54.94 -18.85 -9.56
N ASP A 46 54.48 -20.11 -9.55
CA ASP A 46 53.07 -20.47 -9.70
C ASP A 46 52.32 -20.34 -8.37
N GLU A 47 53.02 -20.43 -7.23
CA GLU A 47 52.46 -20.18 -5.90
C GLU A 47 52.37 -18.69 -5.57
N MET A 48 53.37 -17.87 -5.93
CA MET A 48 53.39 -16.44 -5.60
C MET A 48 54.16 -15.58 -6.60
N PRO A 49 53.75 -14.31 -6.81
CA PRO A 49 54.43 -13.37 -7.69
C PRO A 49 55.86 -13.05 -7.23
N PRO A 50 56.74 -12.59 -8.14
CA PRO A 50 58.11 -12.23 -7.80
C PRO A 50 58.17 -11.07 -6.80
N LEU A 51 59.12 -11.17 -5.87
CA LEU A 51 59.27 -10.21 -4.77
C LEU A 51 59.79 -8.86 -5.27
N ASN A 52 59.03 -7.79 -4.99
CA ASN A 52 59.45 -6.41 -5.24
C ASN A 52 59.98 -5.74 -3.95
N MET A 53 61.29 -5.82 -3.74
CA MET A 53 61.93 -5.26 -2.54
C MET A 53 61.78 -3.73 -2.41
N LYS A 54 61.61 -3.00 -3.52
CA LYS A 54 61.37 -1.54 -3.47
C LYS A 54 60.00 -1.23 -2.87
N ALA A 55 58.97 -1.98 -3.27
CA ALA A 55 57.62 -1.83 -2.72
C ALA A 55 57.58 -2.20 -1.23
N VAL A 56 58.25 -3.30 -0.84
CA VAL A 56 58.37 -3.73 0.56
C VAL A 56 59.09 -2.67 1.41
N ALA A 57 60.21 -2.12 0.93
CA ALA A 57 60.93 -1.06 1.64
C ALA A 57 60.08 0.21 1.77
N ALA A 58 59.37 0.61 0.72
CA ALA A 58 58.46 1.76 0.76
C ALA A 58 57.27 1.55 1.71
N PHE A 59 56.76 0.32 1.81
CA PHE A 59 55.73 -0.06 2.78
C PHE A 59 56.27 0.06 4.21
N LEU A 60 57.40 -0.59 4.53
CA LEU A 60 58.02 -0.56 5.86
C LEU A 60 58.43 0.85 6.31
N LEU A 61 58.92 1.70 5.38
CA LEU A 61 59.23 3.10 5.67
C LEU A 61 57.98 3.91 6.04
N ARG A 62 56.83 3.63 5.41
CA ARG A 62 55.55 4.26 5.76
C ARG A 62 55.08 3.79 7.14
N SER A 63 55.23 2.50 7.45
CA SER A 63 54.93 1.93 8.77
C SER A 63 55.80 2.52 9.89
N SER A 64 57.11 2.59 9.66
CA SER A 64 58.10 3.08 10.64
C SER A 64 57.88 4.54 11.02
N LYS A 65 57.52 5.41 10.06
CA LYS A 65 57.25 6.84 10.33
C LYS A 65 56.04 7.09 11.23
N ARG A 66 55.12 6.13 11.35
CA ARG A 66 53.87 6.25 12.12
C ARG A 66 53.83 5.37 13.39
N GLY A 67 54.89 4.61 13.68
CA GLY A 67 54.94 3.77 14.89
C GLY A 67 54.02 2.54 14.86
N GLY A 68 53.68 2.01 13.69
CA GLY A 68 52.77 0.86 13.55
C GLY A 68 52.55 0.43 12.10
N MET A 69 51.62 -0.50 11.84
CA MET A 69 51.19 -0.80 10.46
C MET A 69 50.63 0.47 9.80
N PRO A 70 50.90 0.71 8.51
CA PRO A 70 50.39 1.89 7.84
C PRO A 70 48.86 1.79 7.79
N LEU A 71 48.18 2.86 8.20
CA LEU A 71 46.72 2.95 8.14
C LEU A 71 46.27 2.63 6.72
N ASP A 72 45.29 1.73 6.61
CA ASP A 72 44.67 1.43 5.33
C ASP A 72 43.97 2.71 4.83
N PRO A 73 44.41 3.26 3.69
CA PRO A 73 43.85 4.50 3.16
C PRO A 73 42.36 4.36 2.81
N THR A 74 41.86 3.13 2.69
CA THR A 74 40.44 2.86 2.52
C THR A 74 39.69 3.03 3.84
N THR A 75 40.20 2.48 4.94
CA THR A 75 39.60 2.64 6.28
C THR A 75 39.59 4.11 6.72
N ASP A 76 40.63 4.87 6.38
CA ASP A 76 40.68 6.32 6.64
C ASP A 76 39.51 7.04 5.96
N LEU A 77 39.24 6.75 4.67
CA LEU A 77 38.12 7.35 3.92
C LEU A 77 36.73 7.01 4.48
N PHE A 78 36.59 5.89 5.20
CA PHE A 78 35.35 5.50 5.89
C PHE A 78 35.32 5.90 7.37
N SER A 79 36.38 6.50 7.91
CA SER A 79 36.42 6.89 9.31
C SER A 79 35.50 8.10 9.55
N ALA A 80 34.73 8.03 10.64
CA ALA A 80 33.80 9.09 11.08
C ALA A 80 34.48 10.10 12.04
N ALA A 81 35.81 10.17 12.05
CA ALA A 81 36.53 11.03 12.97
C ALA A 81 36.47 12.47 12.46
N ALA A 82 35.76 13.33 13.21
CA ALA A 82 35.38 14.70 12.84
C ALA A 82 36.53 15.69 12.55
N ASP A 83 37.80 15.28 12.72
CA ASP A 83 38.98 16.15 12.59
C ASP A 83 40.01 15.69 11.54
N SER A 84 39.75 14.63 10.76
CA SER A 84 40.65 14.25 9.67
C SER A 84 40.18 14.84 8.33
N VAL A 85 41.02 15.68 7.72
CA VAL A 85 40.97 15.84 6.26
C VAL A 85 41.54 14.55 5.69
N ALA A 86 40.81 13.87 4.79
CA ALA A 86 41.30 12.67 4.11
C ALA A 86 42.76 12.89 3.68
N ILE A 87 43.67 12.02 4.15
CA ILE A 87 45.12 12.24 4.16
C ILE A 87 45.71 12.42 2.74
N TYR A 88 44.91 12.17 1.71
CA TYR A 88 45.24 12.36 0.30
C TYR A 88 44.59 13.61 -0.28
N SER A 89 44.79 14.76 0.36
CA SER A 89 44.80 16.00 -0.42
C SER A 89 46.11 16.00 -1.21
N PRO A 90 46.10 15.86 -2.55
CA PRO A 90 47.31 16.21 -3.30
C PRO A 90 47.65 17.64 -2.88
N THR A 91 48.87 17.86 -2.41
CA THR A 91 49.37 19.21 -2.15
C THR A 91 49.37 19.97 -3.48
N VAL A 92 48.23 20.56 -3.83
CA VAL A 92 48.14 21.62 -4.83
C VAL A 92 48.57 22.88 -4.10
N ALA A 93 49.88 22.97 -3.88
CA ALA A 93 50.49 24.28 -4.00
C ALA A 93 50.42 24.59 -5.50
N ASP A 94 49.51 25.48 -5.88
CA ASP A 94 49.79 26.54 -6.84
C ASP A 94 48.53 27.39 -7.06
N GLU A 95 48.67 28.69 -6.78
CA GLU A 95 47.75 29.75 -7.19
C GLU A 95 47.83 29.93 -8.71
N ASP A 96 47.35 28.94 -9.47
CA ASP A 96 47.29 28.99 -10.93
C ASP A 96 45.90 29.51 -11.37
N GLU A 97 45.86 30.41 -12.36
CA GLU A 97 44.62 31.02 -12.87
C GLU A 97 43.66 29.97 -13.45
N LEU A 98 44.18 28.83 -13.90
CA LEU A 98 43.42 27.66 -14.33
C LEU A 98 42.71 26.93 -13.17
N SER A 99 43.32 26.89 -11.99
CA SER A 99 42.72 26.30 -10.78
C SER A 99 41.53 27.12 -10.27
N ALA A 100 41.50 28.43 -10.55
CA ALA A 100 40.36 29.30 -10.25
C ALA A 100 39.17 29.08 -11.21
N LEU A 101 39.43 28.67 -12.46
CA LEU A 101 38.41 28.42 -13.48
C LEU A 101 37.76 27.04 -13.35
N ALA A 102 38.45 26.05 -12.78
CA ALA A 102 37.95 24.70 -12.55
C ALA A 102 38.41 24.17 -11.18
N PRO A 103 37.79 24.66 -10.08
CA PRO A 103 38.16 24.20 -8.74
C PRO A 103 37.92 22.71 -8.62
N LEU A 104 38.96 21.97 -8.23
CA LEU A 104 38.81 20.56 -7.89
C LEU A 104 37.85 20.46 -6.70
N PRO A 105 36.83 19.58 -6.77
CA PRO A 105 35.90 19.41 -5.67
C PRO A 105 36.65 18.93 -4.42
N PRO A 106 36.31 19.44 -3.23
CA PRO A 106 36.97 19.03 -2.00
C PRO A 106 36.71 17.53 -1.77
N THR A 107 37.77 16.78 -1.49
CA THR A 107 37.70 15.39 -1.06
C THR A 107 37.41 15.34 0.44
N MET A 108 36.36 14.62 0.81
CA MET A 108 35.92 14.43 2.20
C MET A 108 35.73 12.94 2.48
N HIS A 109 35.51 12.57 3.74
CA HIS A 109 35.19 11.19 4.10
C HIS A 109 33.87 10.77 3.46
N VAL A 110 33.75 9.47 3.16
CA VAL A 110 32.57 8.91 2.47
C VAL A 110 31.27 9.19 3.22
N PRO A 111 31.18 9.03 4.57
CA PRO A 111 29.96 9.35 5.31
C PRO A 111 29.56 10.82 5.17
N ASP A 112 30.50 11.75 5.30
CA ASP A 112 30.23 13.20 5.20
C ASP A 112 29.79 13.59 3.78
N ALA A 113 30.39 13.00 2.75
CA ALA A 113 30.01 13.23 1.36
C ALA A 113 28.59 12.76 1.06
N LEU A 114 28.21 11.63 1.67
CA LEU A 114 26.89 11.02 1.53
C LEU A 114 25.84 11.86 2.27
N GLU A 115 26.09 12.22 3.53
CA GLU A 115 25.19 13.08 4.32
C GLU A 115 24.99 14.45 3.65
N LEU A 116 26.07 15.06 3.14
CA LEU A 116 26.00 16.31 2.40
C LEU A 116 25.19 16.17 1.11
N LEU A 117 25.26 15.02 0.42
CA LEU A 117 24.47 14.76 -0.78
C LEU A 117 22.99 14.58 -0.44
N GLU A 118 22.68 13.76 0.55
CA GLU A 118 21.30 13.53 1.01
C GLU A 118 20.66 14.84 1.45
N THR A 119 21.34 15.61 2.30
CA THR A 119 20.87 16.94 2.74
C THR A 119 20.58 17.87 1.55
N LYS A 120 21.45 17.88 0.54
CA LYS A 120 21.25 18.74 -0.64
C LYS A 120 20.14 18.23 -1.57
N LEU A 121 19.93 16.92 -1.66
CA LEU A 121 18.79 16.36 -2.38
C LEU A 121 17.48 16.70 -1.66
N ASP A 122 17.44 16.58 -0.33
CA ASP A 122 16.28 16.95 0.47
C ASP A 122 15.97 18.45 0.36
N GLU A 123 16.98 19.32 0.41
CA GLU A 123 16.82 20.76 0.16
C GLU A 123 16.23 21.06 -1.24
N CYS A 124 16.49 20.21 -2.23
CA CYS A 124 15.98 20.38 -3.59
C CYS A 124 14.56 19.82 -3.77
N PHE A 125 14.23 18.69 -3.12
CA PHE A 125 12.95 18.01 -3.30
C PHE A 125 11.88 18.43 -2.30
N SER A 126 12.24 18.74 -1.06
CA SER A 126 11.30 19.18 -0.01
C SER A 126 10.47 20.42 -0.43
N PRO A 127 11.05 21.46 -1.06
CA PRO A 127 10.27 22.60 -1.53
C PRO A 127 9.23 22.25 -2.60
N VAL A 128 9.42 21.20 -3.39
CA VAL A 128 8.47 20.80 -4.42
C VAL A 128 7.15 20.38 -3.80
N ALA A 129 7.19 19.52 -2.76
CA ALA A 129 5.99 19.11 -2.04
C ALA A 129 5.31 20.30 -1.33
N GLN A 130 6.09 21.23 -0.79
CA GLN A 130 5.58 22.46 -0.17
C GLN A 130 4.94 23.40 -1.19
N HIS A 131 5.52 23.55 -2.38
CA HIS A 131 4.96 24.36 -3.45
C HIS A 131 3.69 23.75 -4.03
N VAL A 132 3.67 22.43 -4.23
CA VAL A 132 2.47 21.71 -4.69
C VAL A 132 1.35 21.85 -3.65
N SER A 133 1.64 21.63 -2.36
CA SER A 133 0.62 21.76 -1.31
C SER A 133 0.15 23.20 -1.11
N ALA A 134 1.04 24.20 -1.18
CA ALA A 134 0.66 25.61 -1.14
C ALA A 134 -0.20 26.04 -2.35
N GLY A 135 -0.07 25.32 -3.47
CA GLY A 135 -0.92 25.50 -4.66
C GLY A 135 -2.29 24.83 -4.54
N ILE A 136 -2.47 23.86 -3.63
CA ILE A 136 -3.77 23.21 -3.40
C ILE A 136 -4.63 24.14 -2.54
N GLN A 137 -5.60 24.78 -3.16
CA GLN A 137 -6.59 25.59 -2.46
C GLN A 137 -7.83 24.74 -2.17
N LEU A 138 -8.33 24.84 -0.94
CA LEU A 138 -9.61 24.23 -0.58
C LEU A 138 -10.73 25.00 -1.29
N HIS A 139 -11.28 24.42 -2.36
CA HIS A 139 -12.34 25.05 -3.14
C HIS A 139 -13.71 25.01 -2.46
N SER A 140 -14.01 23.93 -1.73
CA SER A 140 -15.30 23.76 -1.05
C SER A 140 -15.16 22.92 0.21
N CYS A 141 -15.93 23.27 1.23
CA CYS A 141 -16.10 22.47 2.45
C CYS A 141 -17.60 22.24 2.67
N SER A 142 -18.01 20.99 2.85
CA SER A 142 -19.40 20.64 3.15
C SER A 142 -19.41 19.71 4.38
N SER A 143 -20.09 20.15 5.45
CA SER A 143 -20.26 19.34 6.66
C SER A 143 -21.27 18.23 6.41
N ILE A 144 -20.90 16.99 6.76
CA ILE A 144 -21.76 15.81 6.51
C ILE A 144 -22.70 15.58 7.70
N ASP A 145 -22.18 15.64 8.92
CA ASP A 145 -22.89 15.38 10.16
C ASP A 145 -22.24 16.16 11.34
N GLU A 146 -22.98 16.39 12.42
CA GLU A 146 -22.61 17.36 13.47
C GLU A 146 -22.10 16.74 14.79
N GLY A 147 -22.08 15.42 14.96
CA GLY A 147 -21.71 14.83 16.26
C GLY A 147 -20.33 14.17 16.34
N ALA A 148 -19.83 14.03 17.57
CA ALA A 148 -18.51 13.51 17.88
C ALA A 148 -18.27 12.07 17.38
N ALA A 149 -17.08 11.81 16.83
CA ALA A 149 -16.66 10.50 16.32
C ALA A 149 -16.36 9.45 17.42
N ASP A 150 -16.50 9.81 18.70
CA ASP A 150 -16.09 9.00 19.86
C ASP A 150 -17.19 8.08 20.41
N ASP A 151 -18.45 8.23 19.99
CA ASP A 151 -19.51 7.32 20.43
C ASP A 151 -19.49 6.04 19.58
N ALA A 152 -18.89 4.99 20.14
CA ALA A 152 -18.66 3.70 19.49
C ALA A 152 -19.93 3.02 18.92
N GLU A 153 -21.13 3.43 19.34
CA GLU A 153 -22.40 2.81 18.96
C GLU A 153 -23.25 3.66 17.98
N GLY A 154 -22.84 4.91 17.72
CA GLY A 154 -23.62 5.89 16.95
C GLY A 154 -22.88 6.55 15.79
N LYS A 155 -21.76 5.99 15.30
CA LYS A 155 -20.94 6.60 14.24
C LYS A 155 -21.66 6.58 12.89
N VAL A 156 -21.56 7.70 12.17
CA VAL A 156 -21.88 7.75 10.74
C VAL A 156 -20.75 7.05 9.98
N GLN A 157 -21.07 5.98 9.27
CA GLN A 157 -20.15 5.36 8.33
C GLN A 157 -20.15 6.19 7.04
N ILE A 158 -18.99 6.64 6.58
CA ILE A 158 -18.82 7.45 5.37
C ILE A 158 -17.84 6.75 4.43
N ASP A 159 -18.31 6.37 3.26
CA ASP A 159 -17.49 5.87 2.17
C ASP A 159 -17.56 6.83 0.97
N LEU A 160 -16.45 7.02 0.26
CA LEU A 160 -16.30 7.99 -0.83
C LEU A 160 -15.77 7.29 -2.08
N VAL A 161 -16.44 7.49 -3.21
CA VAL A 161 -15.97 7.05 -4.53
C VAL A 161 -16.13 8.17 -5.54
N GLN A 162 -15.04 8.46 -6.26
CA GLN A 162 -15.06 9.34 -7.42
C GLN A 162 -15.23 8.47 -8.67
N ALA A 163 -16.23 8.78 -9.50
CA ALA A 163 -16.39 8.08 -10.76
C ALA A 163 -15.24 8.45 -11.71
N ASP A 164 -14.51 7.44 -12.18
CA ASP A 164 -13.49 7.61 -13.23
C ASP A 164 -14.18 7.65 -14.60
N ASP A 165 -14.23 8.83 -15.24
CA ASP A 165 -14.69 9.00 -16.62
C ASP A 165 -13.65 8.54 -17.67
N SER A 166 -12.68 7.72 -17.29
CA SER A 166 -11.47 7.44 -18.10
C SER A 166 -11.68 6.48 -19.29
N LYS A 167 -12.93 6.23 -19.74
CA LYS A 167 -13.23 5.58 -21.03
C LYS A 167 -13.77 6.56 -22.07
N VAL A 168 -13.00 7.60 -22.40
CA VAL A 168 -13.16 8.30 -23.68
C VAL A 168 -12.38 7.52 -24.73
N GLU A 169 -13.01 6.47 -25.28
CA GLU A 169 -12.58 5.91 -26.57
C GLU A 169 -12.89 6.94 -27.65
N GLY A 170 -11.90 7.74 -28.04
CA GLY A 170 -12.06 8.71 -29.10
C GLY A 170 -10.90 9.68 -29.18
N LYS A 171 -9.90 9.33 -29.99
CA LYS A 171 -8.90 10.27 -30.49
C LYS A 171 -9.60 11.38 -31.28
N GLU A 172 -9.82 12.54 -30.66
CA GLU A 172 -9.82 13.82 -31.37
C GLU A 172 -8.60 14.62 -30.91
N GLU A 173 -7.55 14.58 -31.73
CA GLU A 173 -6.39 15.43 -31.59
C GLU A 173 -6.81 16.90 -31.73
N GLY A 174 -6.54 17.73 -30.71
CA GLY A 174 -6.43 19.17 -30.89
C GLY A 174 -7.30 20.09 -30.04
N LYS A 175 -8.12 19.59 -29.12
CA LYS A 175 -8.67 20.40 -28.02
C LYS A 175 -8.23 19.80 -26.71
N GLN A 176 -7.57 20.59 -25.85
CA GLN A 176 -7.43 20.25 -24.43
C GLN A 176 -8.85 20.09 -23.88
N ALA A 177 -9.34 18.86 -23.82
CA ALA A 177 -10.48 18.52 -23.01
C ALA A 177 -10.06 18.82 -21.58
N ALA A 178 -10.69 19.82 -20.96
CA ALA A 178 -10.61 19.96 -19.51
C ALA A 178 -11.01 18.60 -18.91
N PRO A 179 -10.28 18.07 -17.93
CA PRO A 179 -10.69 16.86 -17.26
C PRO A 179 -12.09 17.11 -16.68
N THR A 180 -13.11 16.50 -17.29
CA THR A 180 -14.43 16.41 -16.67
C THR A 180 -14.24 15.45 -15.51
N HIS A 181 -14.07 16.00 -14.31
CA HIS A 181 -14.09 15.21 -13.09
C HIS A 181 -15.49 14.63 -12.96
N GLY A 182 -15.59 13.29 -12.94
CA GLY A 182 -16.85 12.62 -12.67
C GLY A 182 -17.40 13.02 -11.29
N PRO A 183 -18.73 12.89 -11.07
CA PRO A 183 -19.36 13.21 -9.81
C PRO A 183 -18.71 12.44 -8.66
N LEU A 184 -18.45 13.13 -7.54
CA LEU A 184 -18.11 12.45 -6.29
C LEU A 184 -19.39 11.89 -5.69
N THR A 185 -19.41 10.59 -5.44
CA THR A 185 -20.51 9.93 -4.75
C THR A 185 -20.06 9.56 -3.33
N LEU A 186 -20.86 10.00 -2.36
CA LEU A 186 -20.70 9.76 -0.95
C LEU A 186 -21.79 8.82 -0.47
N LEU A 187 -21.40 7.80 0.28
CA LEU A 187 -22.26 6.87 0.97
C LEU A 187 -22.21 7.19 2.46
N ALA A 188 -23.34 7.51 3.08
CA ALA A 188 -23.43 7.81 4.51
C ALA A 188 -24.52 6.97 5.18
N ALA A 189 -24.18 6.28 6.26
CA ALA A 189 -25.16 5.66 7.14
C ALA A 189 -25.54 6.64 8.27
N PRO A 190 -26.81 7.05 8.43
CA PRO A 190 -27.20 7.96 9.50
C PRO A 190 -27.02 7.33 10.88
N ARG A 191 -26.89 8.17 11.92
CA ARG A 191 -26.80 7.72 13.32
C ARG A 191 -28.04 6.91 13.71
N ARG A 192 -27.85 5.82 14.46
CA ARG A 192 -28.93 4.92 14.89
C ARG A 192 -30.07 5.61 15.64
N ASP A 193 -29.76 6.65 16.42
CA ASP A 193 -30.74 7.40 17.20
C ASP A 193 -31.07 8.78 16.57
N GLY A 194 -30.80 8.93 15.26
CA GLY A 194 -31.01 10.18 14.54
C GLY A 194 -32.41 10.32 13.94
N PRO A 195 -32.84 11.56 13.62
CA PRO A 195 -34.17 11.83 13.07
C PRO A 195 -34.39 11.19 11.69
N LEU A 196 -33.31 10.94 10.93
CA LEU A 196 -33.38 10.20 9.68
C LEU A 196 -33.76 8.73 9.87
N VAL A 197 -33.27 8.09 10.95
CA VAL A 197 -33.62 6.69 11.26
C VAL A 197 -35.07 6.58 11.73
N GLU A 198 -35.56 7.56 12.49
CA GLU A 198 -36.99 7.66 12.84
C GLU A 198 -37.88 7.76 11.59
N ALA A 199 -37.38 8.44 10.54
CA ALA A 199 -38.02 8.51 9.24
C ALA A 199 -37.82 7.23 8.38
N GLY A 200 -37.17 6.19 8.91
CA GLY A 200 -36.94 4.90 8.25
C GLY A 200 -35.74 4.88 7.30
N VAL A 201 -34.90 5.90 7.28
CA VAL A 201 -33.68 5.96 6.47
C VAL A 201 -32.59 5.12 7.14
N GLN A 202 -31.99 4.22 6.36
CA GLN A 202 -30.87 3.39 6.81
C GLN A 202 -29.56 3.72 6.08
N LEU A 203 -29.66 4.39 4.92
CA LEU A 203 -28.52 4.72 4.09
C LEU A 203 -28.82 5.95 3.22
N VAL A 204 -27.83 6.81 3.05
CA VAL A 204 -27.91 8.04 2.25
C VAL A 204 -26.81 7.99 1.19
N LEU A 205 -27.18 8.30 -0.03
CA LEU A 205 -26.25 8.57 -1.12
C LEU A 205 -26.30 10.05 -1.45
N ALA A 206 -25.15 10.72 -1.47
CA ALA A 206 -25.02 12.10 -1.88
C ALA A 206 -24.04 12.23 -3.04
N ARG A 207 -24.44 12.89 -4.12
CA ARG A 207 -23.60 13.16 -5.28
C ARG A 207 -23.26 14.64 -5.32
N ALA A 208 -21.97 14.96 -5.35
CA ALA A 208 -21.49 16.31 -5.59
C ALA A 208 -21.07 16.45 -7.05
N ASN A 209 -21.72 17.38 -7.74
CA ASN A 209 -21.31 17.86 -9.05
C ASN A 209 -20.59 19.19 -8.88
N TRP A 210 -19.29 19.23 -9.21
CA TRP A 210 -18.53 20.47 -9.24
C TRP A 210 -18.65 21.12 -10.61
N GLY A 211 -18.95 22.42 -10.61
CA GLY A 211 -18.71 23.24 -11.78
C GLY A 211 -17.20 23.38 -12.00
N LEU A 212 -16.76 23.43 -13.26
CA LEU A 212 -15.38 23.75 -13.63
C LEU A 212 -15.00 25.22 -13.34
N GLU A 213 -15.97 26.02 -12.87
CA GLU A 213 -15.78 27.44 -12.60
C GLU A 213 -15.36 27.68 -11.15
N GLU A 214 -14.29 28.47 -10.99
CA GLU A 214 -13.71 28.85 -9.72
C GLU A 214 -14.76 29.54 -8.82
N GLY A 215 -14.93 29.03 -7.60
CA GLY A 215 -15.86 29.58 -6.61
C GLY A 215 -17.32 29.10 -6.73
N THR A 216 -17.63 28.16 -7.63
CA THR A 216 -18.95 27.51 -7.65
C THR A 216 -19.07 26.47 -6.54
N LEU A 217 -20.08 26.62 -5.67
CA LEU A 217 -20.40 25.59 -4.67
C LEU A 217 -20.86 24.31 -5.38
N PRO A 218 -20.50 23.12 -4.87
CA PRO A 218 -20.98 21.87 -5.43
C PRO A 218 -22.50 21.83 -5.40
N LEU A 219 -23.10 21.48 -6.54
CA LEU A 219 -24.51 21.13 -6.60
C LEU A 219 -24.63 19.70 -6.09
N TRP A 220 -25.32 19.56 -4.96
CA TRP A 220 -25.53 18.27 -4.34
C TRP A 220 -26.86 17.67 -4.76
N GLU A 221 -26.87 16.36 -4.99
CA GLU A 221 -28.08 15.57 -5.16
C GLU A 221 -28.07 14.43 -4.16
N VAL A 222 -29.23 14.08 -3.60
CA VAL A 222 -29.33 13.07 -2.54
C VAL A 222 -30.38 12.02 -2.83
N CYS A 223 -30.12 10.82 -2.33
CA CYS A 223 -31.02 9.69 -2.36
C CYS A 223 -31.03 9.04 -0.97
N ALA A 224 -32.23 8.85 -0.40
CA ALA A 224 -32.42 8.16 0.87
C ALA A 224 -32.92 6.73 0.61
N LEU A 225 -32.25 5.76 1.22
CA LEU A 225 -32.53 4.33 1.11
C LEU A 225 -32.87 3.78 2.50
N GLY A 226 -33.85 2.89 2.59
CA GLY A 226 -34.28 2.32 3.87
C GLY A 226 -35.62 1.59 3.81
N GLY A 227 -36.36 1.64 4.91
CA GLY A 227 -37.61 0.92 5.11
C GLY A 227 -37.61 0.05 6.38
N CYS A 228 -38.79 -0.25 6.93
CA CYS A 228 -38.93 -0.95 8.21
C CYS A 228 -38.74 -2.48 8.12
N ASP A 229 -38.81 -3.04 6.91
CA ASP A 229 -38.98 -4.49 6.73
C ASP A 229 -37.65 -5.27 6.63
N SER A 230 -36.52 -4.58 6.51
CA SER A 230 -35.20 -5.23 6.33
C SER A 230 -34.07 -4.34 6.84
N PRO A 231 -33.45 -4.64 7.99
CA PRO A 231 -32.35 -3.84 8.50
C PRO A 231 -31.07 -4.08 7.70
N LEU A 232 -30.43 -3.00 7.27
CA LEU A 232 -29.16 -2.97 6.56
C LEU A 232 -28.04 -3.37 7.52
N ILE A 233 -27.18 -4.27 7.06
CA ILE A 233 -25.99 -4.73 7.78
C ILE A 233 -24.78 -3.96 7.28
N GLN A 234 -24.59 -3.92 5.96
CA GLN A 234 -23.46 -3.25 5.33
C GLN A 234 -23.83 -2.79 3.91
N ALA A 235 -23.28 -1.67 3.48
CA ALA A 235 -23.38 -1.20 2.10
C ALA A 235 -22.02 -0.71 1.63
N ASN A 236 -21.61 -1.13 0.44
CA ASN A 236 -20.35 -0.72 -0.17
C ASN A 236 -20.58 -0.38 -1.64
N PHE A 237 -19.78 0.53 -2.19
CA PHE A 237 -19.67 0.70 -3.63
C PHE A 237 -19.20 -0.60 -4.30
N TYR A 238 -19.76 -0.94 -5.46
CA TYR A 238 -19.34 -2.08 -6.27
C TYR A 238 -19.28 -1.64 -7.74
N LYS A 239 -18.10 -1.68 -8.36
CA LYS A 239 -17.85 -1.05 -9.66
C LYS A 239 -18.22 0.45 -9.64
N SER A 240 -18.21 1.12 -10.79
CA SER A 240 -18.49 2.56 -10.89
C SER A 240 -19.98 2.90 -10.88
N ASP A 241 -20.85 1.91 -11.06
CA ASP A 241 -22.26 2.09 -11.38
C ASP A 241 -23.22 1.30 -10.46
N HIS A 242 -22.72 0.50 -9.53
CA HIS A 242 -23.53 -0.29 -8.61
C HIS A 242 -23.21 -0.04 -7.13
N LEU A 243 -24.21 -0.31 -6.31
CA LEU A 243 -24.12 -0.38 -4.86
C LEU A 243 -24.41 -1.80 -4.42
N SER A 244 -23.53 -2.36 -3.59
CA SER A 244 -23.80 -3.61 -2.89
C SER A 244 -24.53 -3.31 -1.58
N LEU A 245 -25.60 -4.04 -1.33
CA LEU A 245 -26.45 -3.91 -0.17
C LEU A 245 -26.58 -5.27 0.51
N LEU A 246 -26.02 -5.40 1.71
CA LEU A 246 -26.21 -6.57 2.56
C LEU A 246 -27.24 -6.22 3.64
N HIS A 247 -28.42 -6.82 3.58
CA HIS A 247 -29.50 -6.57 4.54
C HIS A 247 -30.11 -7.86 5.07
N ARG A 248 -30.70 -7.79 6.26
CA ARG A 248 -31.38 -8.93 6.88
C ARG A 248 -32.79 -9.05 6.33
N VAL A 249 -33.21 -10.28 6.08
CA VAL A 249 -34.57 -10.65 5.68
C VAL A 249 -35.11 -11.71 6.63
N ASN A 250 -36.41 -11.96 6.62
CA ASN A 250 -37.01 -13.02 7.43
C ASN A 250 -36.37 -14.38 7.07
N GLY A 251 -35.62 -14.97 7.99
CA GLY A 251 -34.98 -16.29 7.80
C GLY A 251 -33.56 -16.27 7.22
N GLY A 252 -32.92 -15.10 7.05
CA GLY A 252 -31.54 -15.04 6.55
C GLY A 252 -31.00 -13.65 6.28
N THR A 253 -30.02 -13.59 5.37
CA THR A 253 -29.41 -12.35 4.88
C THR A 253 -29.42 -12.34 3.36
N THR A 254 -29.66 -11.17 2.76
CA THR A 254 -29.68 -10.98 1.31
C THR A 254 -28.59 -10.01 0.92
N LEU A 255 -27.81 -10.40 -0.09
CA LEU A 255 -26.92 -9.51 -0.83
C LEU A 255 -27.64 -9.09 -2.11
N ALA A 256 -27.81 -7.79 -2.32
CA ALA A 256 -28.39 -7.23 -3.52
C ALA A 256 -27.43 -6.24 -4.17
N LEU A 257 -27.32 -6.29 -5.49
CA LEU A 257 -26.63 -5.25 -6.27
C LEU A 257 -27.66 -4.31 -6.88
N ARG A 258 -27.50 -3.02 -6.58
CA ARG A 258 -28.41 -1.99 -7.05
C ARG A 258 -27.70 -1.01 -7.97
N SER A 259 -28.25 -0.83 -9.17
CA SER A 259 -27.72 0.12 -10.14
C SER A 259 -28.01 1.56 -9.72
N PHE A 260 -27.02 2.42 -9.92
CA PHE A 260 -27.14 3.87 -9.78
C PHE A 260 -28.18 4.50 -10.71
N ALA A 261 -28.52 3.85 -11.81
CA ALA A 261 -29.55 4.31 -12.74
C ALA A 261 -30.98 4.09 -12.21
N GLU A 262 -31.18 3.13 -11.31
CA GLU A 262 -32.48 2.85 -10.69
C GLU A 262 -32.80 3.79 -9.51
N LEU A 263 -31.79 4.51 -9.02
CA LEU A 263 -31.92 5.40 -7.86
C LEU A 263 -32.46 6.78 -8.27
N LYS A 264 -33.46 7.25 -7.53
CA LYS A 264 -34.00 8.60 -7.70
C LYS A 264 -33.21 9.59 -6.83
N PHE A 265 -32.38 10.40 -7.47
CA PHE A 265 -31.70 11.51 -6.83
C PHE A 265 -32.55 12.76 -6.87
N THR A 266 -32.60 13.47 -5.75
CA THR A 266 -33.27 14.77 -5.62
C THR A 266 -32.21 15.86 -5.41
N PRO A 267 -32.23 16.94 -6.20
CA PRO A 267 -31.29 18.04 -6.02
C PRO A 267 -31.53 18.74 -4.68
N MET A 268 -30.44 19.01 -3.95
CA MET A 268 -30.48 19.83 -2.75
C MET A 268 -30.28 21.30 -3.13
N PRO A 269 -31.15 22.21 -2.65
CA PRO A 269 -30.96 23.63 -2.89
C PRO A 269 -29.63 24.08 -2.26
N PRO A 270 -28.85 24.97 -2.93
CA PRO A 270 -27.57 25.43 -2.41
C PRO A 270 -27.75 26.08 -1.04
N GLU A 271 -26.73 25.98 -0.20
CA GLU A 271 -26.73 26.65 1.11
C GLU A 271 -26.91 28.16 0.91
N SER A 272 -28.01 28.69 1.41
CA SER A 272 -28.22 30.12 1.46
C SER A 272 -27.24 30.71 2.46
N ALA A 273 -26.25 31.46 1.97
CA ALA A 273 -25.28 32.21 2.77
C ALA A 273 -26.01 33.12 3.77
N GLY A 274 -26.22 32.66 5.01
CA GLY A 274 -26.87 33.47 6.05
C GLY A 274 -27.76 32.73 7.05
N LEU A 275 -28.19 31.49 6.79
CA LEU A 275 -28.70 30.60 7.84
C LEU A 275 -27.56 29.68 8.28
N GLY A 276 -27.47 29.36 9.58
CA GLY A 276 -26.41 28.51 10.14
C GLY A 276 -26.16 27.28 9.27
N SER A 277 -24.89 26.89 9.15
CA SER A 277 -24.42 25.85 8.22
C SER A 277 -24.99 24.47 8.60
N ALA A 278 -26.25 24.22 8.23
CA ALA A 278 -26.89 22.94 8.43
C ALA A 278 -26.13 21.87 7.65
N THR A 279 -25.85 20.75 8.31
CA THR A 279 -25.11 19.64 7.71
C THR A 279 -25.89 19.00 6.57
N LEU A 280 -25.21 18.23 5.72
CA LEU A 280 -25.82 17.52 4.61
C LEU A 280 -26.97 16.61 5.07
N LEU A 281 -26.80 15.90 6.18
CA LEU A 281 -27.84 15.03 6.74
C LEU A 281 -29.02 15.82 7.33
N GLU A 282 -28.80 16.97 7.96
CA GLU A 282 -29.88 17.83 8.47
C GLU A 282 -30.71 18.46 7.34
N ARG A 283 -30.03 18.88 6.27
CA ARG A 283 -30.68 19.40 5.07
C ARG A 283 -31.54 18.33 4.40
N LEU A 284 -31.03 17.09 4.29
CA LEU A 284 -31.82 15.95 3.83
C LEU A 284 -33.05 15.72 4.70
N HIS A 285 -32.89 15.70 6.03
CA HIS A 285 -34.01 15.52 6.95
C HIS A 285 -35.09 16.59 6.75
N THR A 286 -34.70 17.85 6.55
CA THR A 286 -35.63 18.95 6.24
C THR A 286 -36.38 18.72 4.93
N LEU A 287 -35.70 18.27 3.87
CA LEU A 287 -36.33 17.95 2.58
C LEU A 287 -37.31 16.79 2.69
N MET A 288 -37.01 15.81 3.54
CA MET A 288 -37.92 14.70 3.84
C MET A 288 -39.17 15.18 4.58
N GLN A 289 -39.03 16.03 5.59
CA GLN A 289 -40.17 16.63 6.31
C GLN A 289 -41.09 17.44 5.39
N GLN A 290 -40.53 18.04 4.33
CA GLN A 290 -41.27 18.76 3.30
C GLN A 290 -41.89 17.84 2.24
N GLY A 291 -41.66 16.52 2.31
CA GLY A 291 -42.15 15.55 1.34
C GLY A 291 -41.47 15.64 -0.04
N LEU A 292 -40.29 16.27 -0.12
CA LEU A 292 -39.53 16.42 -1.37
C LEU A 292 -38.61 15.23 -1.65
N VAL A 293 -38.24 14.49 -0.60
CA VAL A 293 -37.45 13.27 -0.69
C VAL A 293 -38.20 12.14 0.00
N ASN A 294 -38.40 11.04 -0.71
CA ASN A 294 -39.00 9.82 -0.18
C ASN A 294 -37.92 8.76 0.05
N VAL A 295 -38.10 7.96 1.11
CA VAL A 295 -37.25 6.79 1.37
C VAL A 295 -37.54 5.73 0.31
N GLN A 296 -36.51 5.32 -0.41
CA GLN A 296 -36.60 4.23 -1.37
C GLN A 296 -36.28 2.90 -0.67
N PRO A 297 -37.03 1.83 -0.96
CA PRO A 297 -36.80 0.51 -0.37
C PRO A 297 -35.42 -0.02 -0.74
N LEU A 298 -34.75 -0.78 0.15
CA LEU A 298 -33.41 -1.33 -0.12
C LEU A 298 -33.39 -2.33 -1.29
N GLY A 299 -34.40 -3.20 -1.39
CA GLY A 299 -34.41 -4.37 -2.28
C GLY A 299 -35.39 -4.34 -3.45
N GLU A 300 -36.04 -3.22 -3.77
CA GLU A 300 -36.95 -3.15 -4.93
C GLU A 300 -36.27 -2.47 -6.13
N GLY A 301 -36.12 -3.24 -7.20
CA GLY A 301 -35.60 -2.83 -8.51
C GLY A 301 -35.74 -4.00 -9.48
N LYS A 302 -36.04 -3.73 -10.76
CA LYS A 302 -36.21 -4.81 -11.75
C LYS A 302 -34.88 -5.53 -12.00
N GLU A 303 -33.77 -4.80 -11.98
CA GLU A 303 -32.42 -5.37 -12.08
C GLU A 303 -31.94 -5.89 -10.71
N CYS A 304 -32.32 -5.22 -9.63
CA CYS A 304 -32.01 -5.63 -8.26
C CYS A 304 -32.50 -7.06 -7.95
N ALA A 305 -33.71 -7.43 -8.38
CA ALA A 305 -34.22 -8.79 -8.22
C ALA A 305 -33.36 -9.84 -8.95
N SER A 306 -32.88 -9.52 -10.15
CA SER A 306 -32.03 -10.42 -10.96
C SER A 306 -30.60 -10.57 -10.46
N ARG A 307 -30.13 -9.65 -9.61
CA ARG A 307 -28.78 -9.63 -9.03
C ARG A 307 -28.83 -9.62 -7.51
N SER A 308 -29.78 -10.36 -6.95
CA SER A 308 -29.92 -10.57 -5.51
C SER A 308 -29.74 -12.05 -5.17
N CYS A 309 -29.01 -12.33 -4.09
CA CYS A 309 -28.80 -13.67 -3.58
C CYS A 309 -29.16 -13.70 -2.10
N THR A 310 -30.01 -14.64 -1.69
CA THR A 310 -30.47 -14.78 -0.31
C THR A 310 -29.89 -16.02 0.35
N PHE A 311 -29.16 -15.82 1.44
CA PHE A 311 -28.53 -16.87 2.24
C PHE A 311 -29.46 -17.24 3.39
N ARG A 312 -30.26 -18.29 3.18
CA ARG A 312 -31.08 -18.88 4.25
C ARG A 312 -30.16 -19.41 5.36
N ARG A 313 -30.53 -19.19 6.62
CA ARG A 313 -29.79 -19.65 7.82
C ARG A 313 -28.38 -19.08 8.01
N THR A 314 -27.94 -18.10 7.22
CA THR A 314 -26.64 -17.45 7.39
C THR A 314 -26.82 -16.06 7.98
N GLU A 315 -26.25 -15.84 9.17
CA GLU A 315 -26.11 -14.51 9.78
C GLU A 315 -24.81 -13.87 9.31
N ALA A 316 -24.84 -13.27 8.12
CA ALA A 316 -23.73 -12.49 7.60
C ALA A 316 -23.43 -11.29 8.51
N GLN A 317 -22.15 -11.02 8.73
CA GLN A 317 -21.69 -9.88 9.52
C GLN A 317 -20.91 -8.87 8.68
N GLN A 318 -20.14 -9.37 7.70
CA GLN A 318 -19.26 -8.54 6.90
C GLN A 318 -19.24 -9.04 5.45
N ILE A 319 -19.03 -8.10 4.54
CA ILE A 319 -18.79 -8.36 3.12
C ILE A 319 -17.49 -7.69 2.66
N ALA A 320 -16.71 -8.45 1.89
CA ALA A 320 -15.57 -7.95 1.13
C ALA A 320 -15.86 -8.14 -0.37
N LEU A 321 -15.48 -7.17 -1.19
CA LEU A 321 -15.80 -7.13 -2.62
C LEU A 321 -14.53 -6.98 -3.45
N SER A 322 -14.52 -7.65 -4.60
CA SER A 322 -13.49 -7.45 -5.63
C SER A 322 -14.14 -6.86 -6.87
N HIS A 323 -13.94 -5.56 -7.10
CA HIS A 323 -14.50 -4.88 -8.27
C HIS A 323 -13.89 -5.36 -9.59
N THR A 324 -12.61 -5.78 -9.55
CA THR A 324 -11.86 -6.21 -10.74
C THR A 324 -12.18 -7.63 -11.16
N ARG A 325 -12.48 -8.52 -10.21
CA ARG A 325 -12.78 -9.94 -10.48
C ARG A 325 -14.26 -10.26 -10.44
N GLY A 326 -15.11 -9.30 -10.07
CA GLY A 326 -16.54 -9.53 -9.95
C GLY A 326 -16.96 -10.39 -8.76
N MET A 327 -16.10 -10.57 -7.74
CA MET A 327 -16.35 -11.52 -6.64
C MET A 327 -16.81 -10.82 -5.36
N ALA A 328 -17.55 -11.55 -4.51
CA ALA A 328 -17.84 -11.19 -3.13
C ALA A 328 -17.43 -12.31 -2.16
N ALA A 329 -17.00 -11.91 -0.96
CA ALA A 329 -16.78 -12.81 0.16
C ALA A 329 -17.63 -12.34 1.35
N ILE A 330 -18.51 -13.20 1.83
CA ILE A 330 -19.40 -12.92 2.96
C ILE A 330 -18.91 -13.72 4.16
N ALA A 331 -18.54 -13.03 5.24
CA ALA A 331 -18.18 -13.63 6.50
C ALA A 331 -19.39 -13.67 7.45
N SER A 332 -19.68 -14.85 7.99
CA SER A 332 -20.74 -15.04 8.99
C SER A 332 -20.18 -15.17 10.41
N LYS A 333 -21.06 -14.96 11.40
CA LYS A 333 -20.74 -15.03 12.83
C LYS A 333 -20.12 -16.38 13.27
N GLY A 334 -20.31 -17.45 12.49
CA GLY A 334 -19.80 -18.80 12.76
C GLY A 334 -18.43 -19.12 12.16
N ARG A 335 -17.63 -18.12 11.74
CA ARG A 335 -16.37 -18.31 10.98
C ARG A 335 -16.54 -19.01 9.63
N ARG A 336 -17.75 -19.04 9.08
CA ARG A 336 -18.01 -19.50 7.72
C ARG A 336 -17.82 -18.33 6.75
N ILE A 337 -17.12 -18.59 5.66
CA ILE A 337 -16.93 -17.65 4.55
C ILE A 337 -17.65 -18.22 3.33
N VAL A 338 -18.50 -17.43 2.71
CA VAL A 338 -19.16 -17.77 1.44
C VAL A 338 -18.53 -16.91 0.36
N LEU A 339 -18.00 -17.54 -0.69
CA LEU A 339 -17.49 -16.86 -1.87
C LEU A 339 -18.55 -16.90 -2.96
N LEU A 340 -18.74 -15.78 -3.64
CA LEU A 340 -19.76 -15.60 -4.66
C LEU A 340 -19.12 -14.95 -5.88
N ASP A 341 -19.44 -15.49 -7.05
CA ASP A 341 -19.30 -14.75 -8.29
C ASP A 341 -20.55 -13.88 -8.47
N LEU A 342 -20.35 -12.57 -8.64
CA LEU A 342 -21.44 -11.61 -8.84
C LEU A 342 -21.74 -11.36 -10.32
N GLU A 343 -20.93 -11.90 -11.22
CA GLU A 343 -21.10 -11.80 -12.67
C GLU A 343 -21.78 -13.02 -13.26
N GLU A 344 -21.70 -14.16 -12.59
CA GLU A 344 -22.43 -15.37 -12.93
C GLU A 344 -23.92 -15.19 -12.62
N THR A 345 -24.73 -14.96 -13.66
CA THR A 345 -26.18 -15.01 -13.54
C THR A 345 -26.57 -16.45 -13.31
N GLY A 346 -27.05 -16.76 -12.11
CA GLY A 346 -27.40 -18.13 -11.72
C GLY A 346 -28.37 -18.78 -12.72
N ASP A 347 -27.83 -19.67 -13.54
CA ASP A 347 -28.58 -20.61 -14.40
C ASP A 347 -28.74 -21.98 -13.72
N GLU A 348 -28.60 -22.05 -12.39
CA GLU A 348 -28.79 -23.29 -11.63
C GLU A 348 -30.05 -23.18 -10.76
N ASP A 349 -31.09 -23.87 -11.20
CA ASP A 349 -32.24 -24.27 -10.39
C ASP A 349 -31.76 -25.08 -9.16
N GLY A 350 -31.35 -24.38 -8.10
CA GLY A 350 -30.85 -24.94 -6.84
C GLY A 350 -31.96 -25.46 -5.91
N ASP A 351 -32.93 -26.19 -6.44
CA ASP A 351 -33.88 -26.98 -5.65
C ASP A 351 -33.37 -28.42 -5.58
N GLU A 352 -32.37 -28.70 -4.74
CA GLU A 352 -32.04 -30.08 -4.28
C GLU A 352 -31.11 -30.03 -3.04
N GLU A 353 -31.60 -29.50 -1.91
CA GLU A 353 -31.16 -30.05 -0.62
C GLU A 353 -32.04 -31.29 -0.35
N GLY A 354 -31.48 -32.46 -0.62
CA GLY A 354 -32.10 -33.74 -0.30
C GLY A 354 -32.24 -33.92 1.21
N ASP A 355 -33.48 -34.04 1.67
CA ASP A 355 -33.82 -34.58 2.98
C ASP A 355 -33.41 -36.06 3.03
N GLU A 356 -32.23 -36.37 3.55
CA GLU A 356 -31.91 -37.73 4.03
C GLU A 356 -32.25 -37.85 5.52
N ASP A 357 -33.55 -37.81 5.82
CA ASP A 357 -34.10 -38.43 7.03
C ASP A 357 -34.31 -39.92 6.72
N GLY A 358 -33.26 -40.72 6.94
CA GLY A 358 -33.26 -42.18 6.87
C GLY A 358 -33.06 -42.80 8.25
N ASP A 359 -34.05 -42.68 9.11
CA ASP A 359 -34.23 -43.50 10.31
C ASP A 359 -34.71 -44.90 9.90
N GLU A 360 -33.98 -45.94 10.33
CA GLU A 360 -34.51 -47.17 10.96
C GLU A 360 -33.43 -48.28 10.94
N GLY A 361 -33.00 -48.73 12.13
CA GLY A 361 -32.10 -49.87 12.26
C GLY A 361 -31.62 -50.12 13.69
N ASP A 362 -32.56 -50.37 14.59
CA ASP A 362 -32.36 -50.95 15.93
C ASP A 362 -31.75 -52.36 15.85
N ASP A 363 -30.78 -52.68 16.72
CA ASP A 363 -30.70 -53.90 17.54
C ASP A 363 -29.26 -54.23 18.02
N VAL A 364 -29.09 -54.17 19.37
CA VAL A 364 -28.40 -55.10 20.33
C VAL A 364 -27.02 -55.70 19.91
N VAL A 365 -25.93 -55.77 20.71
CA VAL A 365 -25.71 -56.46 22.00
C VAL A 365 -24.29 -56.14 22.55
N GLU A 366 -24.21 -56.05 23.88
CA GLU A 366 -23.10 -56.24 24.86
C GLU A 366 -21.62 -56.40 24.41
N GLY A 367 -20.77 -55.58 25.04
CA GLY A 367 -19.68 -56.03 25.92
C GLY A 367 -18.43 -56.68 25.30
N THR A 368 -17.26 -56.07 25.52
CA THR A 368 -16.10 -56.72 26.16
C THR A 368 -14.97 -55.73 26.42
N GLU A 369 -14.35 -55.89 27.59
CA GLU A 369 -13.11 -55.26 28.02
C GLU A 369 -11.91 -55.75 27.18
N GLY A 370 -10.86 -54.94 27.07
CA GLY A 370 -9.60 -55.41 26.49
C GLY A 370 -8.53 -54.32 26.38
N ALA A 371 -7.69 -54.22 27.41
CA ALA A 371 -6.40 -53.55 27.34
C ALA A 371 -5.48 -54.24 26.33
N GLY A 372 -4.64 -53.49 25.62
CA GLY A 372 -3.65 -54.05 24.70
C GLY A 372 -2.73 -53.00 24.09
N ASP A 373 -1.57 -52.86 24.72
CA ASP A 373 -0.33 -52.23 24.28
C ASP A 373 0.22 -52.84 22.96
N GLY A 374 1.00 -52.07 22.17
CA GLY A 374 1.64 -52.60 20.96
C GLY A 374 2.09 -51.58 19.90
N ASN A 375 3.13 -50.80 20.25
CA ASN A 375 4.42 -50.59 19.56
C ASN A 375 4.60 -50.77 18.01
N GLU A 376 5.52 -49.93 17.48
CA GLU A 376 6.39 -50.12 16.28
C GLU A 376 5.69 -50.14 14.89
N ASP A 377 6.20 -49.58 13.79
CA ASP A 377 7.45 -48.91 13.42
C ASP A 377 7.22 -48.26 12.03
N ASP A 378 8.14 -47.35 11.68
CA ASP A 378 8.72 -47.08 10.35
C ASP A 378 7.91 -47.33 9.08
N ASP A 379 7.86 -46.31 8.22
CA ASP A 379 8.50 -46.41 6.90
C ASP A 379 8.73 -45.02 6.31
N GLU A 380 10.01 -44.65 6.29
CA GLU A 380 10.60 -43.66 5.39
C GLU A 380 10.29 -44.03 3.93
N LEU A 381 9.76 -43.09 3.13
CA LEU A 381 9.88 -43.18 1.68
C LEU A 381 10.51 -41.91 1.13
N ASP A 382 11.74 -42.15 0.72
CA ASP A 382 12.74 -41.27 0.14
C ASP A 382 12.53 -41.16 -1.39
N MET A 383 12.57 -39.91 -1.89
CA MET A 383 13.04 -39.48 -3.24
C MET A 383 12.22 -39.85 -4.51
N PRO A 384 12.45 -39.21 -5.69
CA PRO A 384 13.47 -38.22 -6.07
C PRO A 384 12.97 -36.96 -6.82
N MET A 385 13.91 -36.02 -7.00
CA MET A 385 13.86 -34.84 -7.87
C MET A 385 13.81 -35.19 -9.36
N GLU A 386 13.05 -34.41 -10.14
CA GLU A 386 13.33 -34.17 -11.56
C GLU A 386 13.45 -32.65 -11.77
N GLU A 387 14.69 -32.23 -12.01
CA GLU A 387 15.03 -31.01 -12.74
C GLU A 387 14.63 -31.24 -14.21
N ASP A 388 13.91 -30.30 -14.81
CA ASP A 388 13.74 -30.24 -16.26
C ASP A 388 14.13 -28.84 -16.74
N ASP A 389 15.34 -28.79 -17.29
CA ASP A 389 15.91 -27.64 -17.98
C ASP A 389 15.61 -27.84 -19.47
N GLY A 390 14.85 -26.93 -20.08
CA GLY A 390 14.56 -27.06 -21.51
C GLY A 390 13.96 -25.82 -22.17
N PHE A 391 14.80 -24.81 -22.40
CA PHE A 391 15.15 -24.17 -23.70
C PHE A 391 15.49 -22.68 -23.60
#